data_AF-A0A6B1G4M3-F1
#
_entry.id   AF-A0A6B1G4M3-F1
#
_cell.length_a   1.000
_cell.length_b   1.000
_cell.length_c   1.000
_cell.angle_alpha   90.00
_cell.angle_beta   90.00
_cell.angle_gamma   90.00
#
_symmetry.space_group_name_H-M   'P 1'
#
loop_
_entity.id
_entity.type
_entity.pdbx_description
1 polymer ?
#
loop_
_entity_poly.entity_id
_entity_poly.type
_entity_poly.pdbx_seq_one_letter_code
_entity_poly.pdbx_strand_id
1 'polypeptide(L)'
;MNYNHRTQIGAFLTMAALLLTACVPLPADPGIPVSGPAPETPLISIHNPLVVPVGDTPSSSGGPFQDWPAFEVESHRIRVFHPNRWLFVSTQEELSALGSQLGDDELAEAFFEEREGYVGFLTQPGQEDYFAGAGFPYDPDSPPLATNGFHLLAVPSEGRTLETFARLLSDELGASGLAEVVGIEIGPGLRPWGEETATIQYRIDGTQAFGNRIVTVPDANVVGWRVIMLSPDGGTFLTVTYDAWGEYSEWVEGLLREVVRRVQWVDDPSHLPRPGPTVTLEHLMNVRAGPGTDYPILGKAGEGQQFAAISRNAVGGPAGGWWQIEYRGQLGWLHGDYVTAPAAAEDIPHADESGWLTYEDVARGLSLSLPAEWRYFDPARPTAADLALLSVANKVSEAQFDVLGLGEIVSAMSLRRDDAVIGLGLQSGQEESEASNFMLVFSFAASGKSLAGYAQAASEQTYSIEPAVVELVRGMRPSDEEVVSIQYGEYATNNIVRQIWLLSPDGERFVALGFNVHRDQIEELEPVIEEVVQRLQWIEQ
;
A
#
# COMPACT_ATOMS: atom_id res chain seq x y z
N MET A 1 -25.62 -1.33 -47.97
CA MET A 1 -25.51 -2.69 -47.40
C MET A 1 -25.67 -2.53 -45.91
N ASN A 2 -26.88 -2.79 -45.38
CA ASN A 2 -27.13 -2.77 -43.94
C ASN A 2 -26.41 -3.97 -43.33
N TYR A 3 -25.22 -3.73 -42.79
CA TYR A 3 -24.54 -4.67 -41.92
C TYR A 3 -25.34 -4.71 -40.61
N ASN A 4 -25.88 -5.88 -40.25
CA ASN A 4 -26.66 -6.06 -39.03
C ASN A 4 -25.77 -5.81 -37.80
N HIS A 5 -25.95 -4.68 -37.13
CA HIS A 5 -25.28 -4.35 -35.87
C HIS A 5 -25.52 -5.43 -34.79
N ARG A 6 -26.73 -6.02 -34.76
CA ARG A 6 -27.07 -7.16 -33.87
C ARG A 6 -26.15 -8.39 -34.03
N THR A 7 -25.67 -8.67 -35.24
CA THR A 7 -24.81 -9.86 -35.47
C THR A 7 -23.36 -9.60 -35.04
N GLN A 8 -22.91 -8.34 -35.02
CA GLN A 8 -21.63 -7.98 -34.42
C GLN A 8 -21.71 -8.00 -32.90
N ILE A 9 -22.75 -7.42 -32.31
CA ILE A 9 -22.96 -7.39 -30.85
C ILE A 9 -23.10 -8.81 -30.27
N GLY A 10 -23.87 -9.69 -30.90
CA GLY A 10 -23.99 -11.10 -30.48
C GLY A 10 -22.68 -11.91 -30.61
N ALA A 11 -21.79 -11.55 -31.54
CA ALA A 11 -20.46 -12.16 -31.67
C ALA A 11 -19.48 -11.62 -30.62
N PHE A 12 -19.59 -10.33 -30.25
CA PHE A 12 -18.86 -9.71 -29.14
C PHE A 12 -19.24 -10.28 -27.77
N LEU A 13 -20.54 -10.54 -27.55
CA LEU A 13 -21.08 -11.23 -26.37
C LEU A 13 -20.48 -12.64 -26.17
N THR A 14 -20.25 -13.36 -27.27
CA THR A 14 -19.63 -14.69 -27.25
C THR A 14 -18.11 -14.60 -27.03
N MET A 15 -17.46 -13.51 -27.47
CA MET A 15 -16.03 -13.24 -27.28
C MET A 15 -15.66 -12.88 -25.84
N ALA A 16 -16.41 -11.98 -25.18
CA ALA A 16 -16.13 -11.60 -23.80
C ALA A 16 -16.34 -12.79 -22.84
N ALA A 17 -17.36 -13.62 -23.10
CA ALA A 17 -17.63 -14.84 -22.34
C ALA A 17 -16.54 -15.94 -22.53
N LEU A 18 -15.87 -15.99 -23.68
CA LEU A 18 -14.77 -16.95 -23.92
C LEU A 18 -13.45 -16.50 -23.31
N LEU A 19 -13.22 -15.21 -23.15
CA LEU A 19 -12.01 -14.66 -22.52
C LEU A 19 -11.98 -14.88 -20.99
N LEU A 20 -13.15 -15.14 -20.38
CA LEU A 20 -13.32 -15.20 -18.93
C LEU A 20 -13.45 -16.63 -18.36
N THR A 21 -13.41 -17.68 -19.20
CA THR A 21 -13.34 -19.07 -18.70
C THR A 21 -12.11 -19.39 -17.85
N ALA A 22 -11.13 -18.48 -17.79
CA ALA A 22 -9.94 -18.57 -16.95
C ALA A 22 -10.08 -17.93 -15.55
N CYS A 23 -11.30 -17.53 -15.15
CA CYS A 23 -11.57 -16.75 -13.94
C CYS A 23 -12.66 -17.35 -13.07
N VAL A 24 -13.01 -18.63 -13.26
CA VAL A 24 -14.03 -19.27 -12.46
C VAL A 24 -13.38 -19.72 -11.15
N PRO A 25 -13.81 -19.23 -9.98
CA PRO A 25 -13.30 -19.74 -8.71
C PRO A 25 -13.62 -21.24 -8.64
N LEU A 26 -12.59 -22.08 -8.55
CA LEU A 26 -12.82 -23.51 -8.31
C LEU A 26 -13.61 -23.67 -6.99
N PRO A 27 -14.61 -24.57 -6.93
CA PRO A 27 -15.01 -25.11 -5.63
C PRO A 27 -13.79 -25.77 -4.98
N ALA A 28 -13.62 -25.55 -3.69
CA ALA A 28 -12.58 -26.16 -2.87
C ALA A 28 -12.33 -27.62 -3.25
N ASP A 29 -11.19 -27.92 -3.87
CA ASP A 29 -10.69 -29.29 -3.88
C ASP A 29 -9.78 -29.43 -2.65
N PRO A 30 -10.22 -30.15 -1.59
CA PRO A 30 -9.41 -30.39 -0.39
C PRO A 30 -8.16 -31.27 -0.67
N GLY A 31 -7.95 -31.72 -1.91
CA GLY A 31 -6.86 -32.62 -2.30
C GLY A 31 -5.57 -31.96 -2.82
N ILE A 32 -5.53 -30.64 -3.05
CA ILE A 32 -4.31 -29.97 -3.54
C ILE A 32 -3.34 -29.73 -2.36
N PRO A 33 -2.10 -30.25 -2.40
CA PRO A 33 -1.16 -30.11 -1.29
C PRO A 33 -0.81 -28.64 -1.00
N VAL A 34 -0.87 -28.28 0.27
CA VAL A 34 -0.60 -26.93 0.85
C VAL A 34 0.89 -26.55 0.80
N SER A 35 1.77 -27.37 0.20
CA SER A 35 3.22 -27.18 0.29
C SER A 35 3.92 -27.54 -1.03
N GLY A 36 4.12 -26.52 -1.87
CA GLY A 36 5.23 -26.48 -2.82
C GLY A 36 6.39 -25.66 -2.22
N PRO A 37 7.65 -25.91 -2.59
CA PRO A 37 8.76 -25.08 -2.14
C PRO A 37 8.57 -23.64 -2.62
N ALA A 38 8.81 -22.67 -1.74
CA ALA A 38 8.91 -21.27 -2.10
C ALA A 38 10.05 -21.07 -3.12
N PRO A 39 9.84 -20.38 -4.25
CA PRO A 39 10.94 -19.97 -5.14
C PRO A 39 11.79 -18.87 -4.49
N GLU A 40 13.07 -18.86 -4.88
CA GLU A 40 14.20 -18.14 -4.29
C GLU A 40 14.19 -16.60 -4.47
N THR A 41 13.06 -15.97 -4.81
CA THR A 41 13.04 -14.54 -5.17
C THR A 41 11.81 -13.83 -4.59
N PRO A 42 11.94 -12.99 -3.54
CA PRO A 42 10.89 -12.08 -3.14
C PRO A 42 10.70 -10.97 -4.19
N LEU A 43 9.65 -11.11 -5.02
CA LEU A 43 9.22 -10.10 -5.99
C LEU A 43 8.46 -8.98 -5.29
N ILE A 44 9.18 -8.01 -4.71
CA ILE A 44 8.57 -6.82 -4.13
C ILE A 44 8.82 -5.59 -5.03
N SER A 45 7.85 -5.26 -5.89
CA SER A 45 7.67 -3.89 -6.37
C SER A 45 6.94 -3.14 -5.26
N ILE A 46 7.70 -2.49 -4.38
CA ILE A 46 7.11 -1.64 -3.35
C ILE A 46 6.65 -0.38 -4.07
N HIS A 47 5.35 -0.15 -4.18
CA HIS A 47 4.83 1.14 -4.62
C HIS A 47 4.78 2.08 -3.41
N ASN A 48 4.99 3.39 -3.63
CA ASN A 48 4.92 4.40 -2.57
C ASN A 48 3.61 4.22 -1.78
N PRO A 49 3.68 3.85 -0.50
CA PRO A 49 2.48 3.49 0.23
C PRO A 49 1.72 4.69 0.79
N LEU A 50 2.25 5.92 0.68
CA LEU A 50 1.52 7.14 1.01
C LEU A 50 0.84 7.79 -0.18
N VAL A 51 0.17 6.98 -0.99
CA VAL A 51 -0.83 7.53 -1.92
C VAL A 51 -2.14 7.66 -1.17
N VAL A 52 -2.43 8.90 -0.78
CA VAL A 52 -3.75 9.33 -0.30
C VAL A 52 -4.80 8.65 -1.19
N PRO A 53 -5.74 7.84 -0.65
CA PRO A 53 -6.89 7.44 -1.42
C PRO A 53 -7.59 8.75 -1.76
N VAL A 54 -7.59 9.14 -3.04
CA VAL A 54 -8.15 10.42 -3.49
C VAL A 54 -9.70 10.46 -3.28
N GLY A 55 -10.26 9.47 -2.57
CA GLY A 55 -11.66 9.31 -2.19
C GLY A 55 -12.17 10.24 -1.10
N ASP A 56 -11.31 10.75 -0.21
CA ASP A 56 -11.69 11.74 0.84
C ASP A 56 -11.00 13.10 0.68
N THR A 57 -10.33 13.34 -0.46
CA THR A 57 -9.68 14.63 -0.74
C THR A 57 -10.72 15.75 -0.69
N PRO A 58 -10.57 16.78 0.16
CA PRO A 58 -11.35 17.99 0.04
C PRO A 58 -11.19 18.57 -1.37
N SER A 59 -12.27 19.15 -1.87
CA SER A 59 -12.52 19.70 -3.22
C SER A 59 -11.51 20.72 -3.78
N SER A 60 -10.34 20.91 -3.17
CA SER A 60 -9.41 22.01 -3.46
C SER A 60 -8.33 21.71 -4.50
N SER A 61 -8.14 20.48 -4.97
CA SER A 61 -7.02 20.11 -5.87
C SER A 61 -7.37 19.84 -7.35
N GLY A 62 -8.66 19.83 -7.75
CA GLY A 62 -9.10 19.86 -9.16
C GLY A 62 -8.60 18.76 -10.12
N GLY A 63 -8.58 17.49 -9.73
CA GLY A 63 -8.17 16.34 -10.56
C GLY A 63 -9.31 15.42 -11.07
N PRO A 64 -9.04 14.51 -12.04
CA PRO A 64 -10.07 13.65 -12.67
C PRO A 64 -10.65 12.55 -11.75
N PHE A 65 -10.04 12.35 -10.58
CA PHE A 65 -10.41 11.31 -9.63
C PHE A 65 -11.15 11.88 -8.39
N GLN A 66 -11.75 13.06 -8.49
CA GLN A 66 -12.45 13.69 -7.36
C GLN A 66 -13.95 13.36 -7.35
N ASP A 67 -14.53 13.40 -6.16
CA ASP A 67 -15.98 13.29 -5.93
C ASP A 67 -16.61 12.05 -6.57
N TRP A 68 -15.96 10.89 -6.44
CA TRP A 68 -16.49 9.63 -6.95
C TRP A 68 -17.66 9.16 -6.06
N PRO A 69 -18.81 8.79 -6.65
CA PRO A 69 -19.90 8.17 -5.89
C PRO A 69 -19.44 6.87 -5.23
N ALA A 70 -19.92 6.65 -4.01
CA ALA A 70 -19.77 5.40 -3.29
C ALA A 70 -21.01 4.53 -3.44
N PHE A 71 -20.81 3.22 -3.60
CA PHE A 71 -21.83 2.20 -3.63
C PHE A 71 -21.55 1.18 -2.53
N GLU A 72 -22.52 0.94 -1.63
CA GLU A 72 -22.40 -0.08 -0.59
C GLU A 72 -22.94 -1.42 -1.10
N VAL A 73 -22.11 -2.46 -1.04
CA VAL A 73 -22.46 -3.83 -1.38
C VAL A 73 -22.71 -4.58 -0.07
N GLU A 74 -23.94 -4.51 0.43
CA GLU A 74 -24.31 -5.06 1.75
C GLU A 74 -24.02 -6.56 1.87
N SER A 75 -24.23 -7.33 0.79
CA SER A 75 -24.00 -8.78 0.74
C SER A 75 -22.56 -9.18 1.03
N HIS A 76 -21.61 -8.32 0.68
CA HIS A 76 -20.18 -8.58 0.81
C HIS A 76 -19.49 -7.66 1.82
N ARG A 77 -20.26 -6.77 2.45
CA ARG A 77 -19.76 -5.79 3.44
C ARG A 77 -18.59 -4.99 2.89
N ILE A 78 -18.69 -4.57 1.62
CA ILE A 78 -17.73 -3.69 0.97
C ILE A 78 -18.40 -2.40 0.51
N ARG A 79 -17.60 -1.34 0.39
CA ARG A 79 -17.99 -0.08 -0.24
C ARG A 79 -17.06 0.18 -1.41
N VAL A 80 -17.63 0.41 -2.59
CA VAL A 80 -16.90 0.59 -3.85
C VAL A 80 -17.09 2.02 -4.34
N PHE A 81 -16.02 2.65 -4.79
CA PHE A 81 -16.07 3.96 -5.41
C PHE A 81 -15.80 3.82 -6.90
N HIS A 82 -16.59 4.48 -7.73
CA HIS A 82 -16.45 4.42 -9.18
C HIS A 82 -16.44 5.82 -9.78
N PRO A 83 -15.85 6.01 -10.98
CA PRO A 83 -15.79 7.33 -11.58
C PRO A 83 -17.15 7.96 -11.85
N ASN A 84 -17.15 9.29 -11.90
CA ASN A 84 -18.26 10.03 -12.46
C ASN A 84 -18.52 9.58 -13.91
N ARG A 85 -19.79 9.40 -14.27
CA ARG A 85 -20.22 8.79 -15.56
C ARG A 85 -19.87 7.31 -15.72
N TRP A 86 -19.73 6.60 -14.61
CA TRP A 86 -19.77 5.14 -14.58
C TRP A 86 -21.04 4.69 -13.86
N LEU A 87 -21.51 3.51 -14.22
CA LEU A 87 -22.53 2.77 -13.48
C LEU A 87 -21.82 1.67 -12.70
N PHE A 88 -22.32 1.37 -11.50
CA PHE A 88 -21.93 0.20 -10.73
C PHE A 88 -23.18 -0.58 -10.36
N VAL A 89 -23.09 -1.90 -10.48
CA VAL A 89 -24.16 -2.84 -10.12
C VAL A 89 -23.58 -3.95 -9.26
N SER A 90 -24.33 -4.37 -8.25
CA SER A 90 -23.95 -5.48 -7.36
C SER A 90 -24.72 -6.76 -7.66
N THR A 91 -25.79 -6.67 -8.45
CA THR A 91 -26.63 -7.81 -8.85
C THR A 91 -27.01 -7.73 -10.32
N GLN A 92 -27.41 -8.86 -10.90
CA GLN A 92 -27.93 -8.89 -12.27
C GLN A 92 -29.28 -8.16 -12.37
N GLU A 93 -30.12 -8.25 -11.34
CA GLU A 93 -31.43 -7.59 -11.30
C GLU A 93 -31.30 -6.06 -11.35
N GLU A 94 -30.31 -5.48 -10.66
CA GLU A 94 -30.03 -4.04 -10.71
C GLU A 94 -29.66 -3.60 -12.13
N LEU A 95 -28.86 -4.38 -12.83
CA LEU A 95 -28.46 -4.08 -14.21
C LEU A 95 -29.66 -4.12 -15.16
N SER A 96 -30.52 -5.13 -15.04
CA SER A 96 -31.76 -5.23 -15.82
C SER A 96 -32.73 -4.09 -15.54
N ALA A 97 -32.80 -3.63 -14.29
CA ALA A 97 -33.62 -2.50 -13.91
C ALA A 97 -33.12 -1.18 -14.51
N LEU A 98 -31.80 -0.99 -14.63
CA LEU A 98 -31.21 0.18 -15.29
C LEU A 98 -31.51 0.19 -16.79
N GLY A 99 -31.34 -0.95 -17.47
CA GLY A 99 -31.64 -1.07 -18.90
C GLY A 99 -33.10 -0.71 -19.21
N SER A 100 -34.04 -1.17 -18.37
CA SER A 100 -35.47 -0.88 -18.52
C SER A 100 -35.84 0.61 -18.38
N GLN A 101 -34.99 1.44 -17.75
CA GLN A 101 -35.26 2.86 -17.51
C GLN A 101 -34.84 3.77 -18.68
N LEU A 102 -34.04 3.28 -19.62
CA LEU A 102 -33.40 4.10 -20.66
C LEU A 102 -34.21 4.23 -21.96
N GLY A 103 -35.35 3.54 -22.09
CA GLY A 103 -36.27 3.66 -23.24
C GLY A 103 -35.77 3.00 -24.53
N ASP A 104 -36.43 3.26 -25.67
CA ASP A 104 -36.16 2.69 -27.00
C ASP A 104 -34.91 3.31 -27.68
N ASP A 105 -33.77 3.37 -27.00
CA ASP A 105 -32.48 3.66 -27.63
C ASP A 105 -31.78 2.35 -28.00
N GLU A 106 -31.72 2.04 -29.31
CA GLU A 106 -31.12 0.80 -29.85
C GLU A 106 -29.65 0.62 -29.42
N LEU A 107 -28.91 1.71 -29.19
CA LEU A 107 -27.52 1.64 -28.71
C LEU A 107 -27.45 1.34 -27.20
N ALA A 108 -28.39 1.88 -26.42
CA ALA A 108 -28.48 1.58 -25.00
C ALA A 108 -28.94 0.12 -24.78
N GLU A 109 -29.96 -0.34 -25.51
CA GLU A 109 -30.45 -1.73 -25.43
C GLU A 109 -29.31 -2.73 -25.70
N ALA A 110 -28.53 -2.51 -26.78
CA ALA A 110 -27.37 -3.32 -27.11
C ALA A 110 -26.28 -3.31 -26.01
N PHE A 111 -26.01 -2.15 -25.42
CA PHE A 111 -25.05 -2.04 -24.32
C PHE A 111 -25.50 -2.84 -23.09
N PHE A 112 -26.75 -2.71 -22.66
CA PHE A 112 -27.24 -3.45 -21.49
C PHE A 112 -27.34 -4.94 -21.74
N GLU A 113 -27.76 -5.39 -22.94
CA GLU A 113 -27.72 -6.81 -23.33
C GLU A 113 -26.29 -7.39 -23.24
N GLU A 114 -25.28 -6.64 -23.71
CA GLU A 114 -23.87 -7.00 -23.57
C GLU A 114 -23.44 -7.16 -22.10
N ARG A 115 -23.77 -6.16 -21.27
CA ARG A 115 -23.40 -6.16 -19.85
C ARG A 115 -24.12 -7.23 -19.04
N GLU A 116 -25.38 -7.52 -19.34
CA GLU A 116 -26.13 -8.61 -18.72
C GLU A 116 -25.51 -9.96 -19.05
N GLY A 117 -25.09 -10.18 -20.29
CA GLY A 117 -24.36 -11.39 -20.68
C GLY A 117 -23.02 -11.52 -19.95
N TYR A 118 -22.29 -10.41 -19.80
CA TYR A 118 -21.04 -10.36 -19.04
C TYR A 118 -21.22 -10.68 -17.56
N VAL A 119 -22.17 -10.02 -16.88
CA VAL A 119 -22.47 -10.28 -15.46
C VAL A 119 -22.99 -11.70 -15.27
N GLY A 120 -23.88 -12.18 -16.16
CA GLY A 120 -24.39 -13.55 -16.12
C GLY A 120 -23.29 -14.62 -16.22
N PHE A 121 -22.17 -14.30 -16.88
CA PHE A 121 -20.99 -15.18 -16.91
C PHE A 121 -20.24 -15.20 -15.57
N LEU A 122 -20.17 -14.06 -14.87
CA LEU A 122 -19.53 -13.94 -13.56
C LEU A 122 -20.36 -14.60 -12.44
N THR A 123 -21.68 -14.69 -12.62
CA THR A 123 -22.62 -15.30 -11.66
C THR A 123 -22.99 -16.73 -12.09
N GLN A 124 -22.03 -17.66 -12.05
CA GLN A 124 -22.32 -19.06 -12.40
C GLN A 124 -23.22 -19.74 -11.35
N PRO A 125 -24.02 -20.75 -11.75
CA PRO A 125 -24.86 -21.50 -10.81
C PRO A 125 -24.06 -22.12 -9.66
N GLY A 126 -24.42 -21.79 -8.42
CA GLY A 126 -23.71 -22.21 -7.20
C GLY A 126 -22.52 -21.33 -6.79
N GLN A 127 -22.30 -20.22 -7.49
CA GLN A 127 -21.23 -19.23 -7.24
C GLN A 127 -21.77 -17.80 -7.25
N GLU A 128 -23.09 -17.64 -7.20
CA GLU A 128 -23.76 -16.34 -7.25
C GLU A 128 -23.30 -15.43 -6.10
N ASP A 129 -23.06 -16.03 -4.93
CA ASP A 129 -22.57 -15.34 -3.73
C ASP A 129 -21.13 -14.80 -3.88
N TYR A 130 -20.40 -15.14 -4.95
CA TYR A 130 -19.07 -14.57 -5.19
C TYR A 130 -19.11 -13.25 -5.93
N PHE A 131 -20.17 -12.96 -6.69
CA PHE A 131 -20.25 -11.72 -7.44
C PHE A 131 -20.47 -10.54 -6.50
N ALA A 132 -19.48 -9.66 -6.40
CA ALA A 132 -19.52 -8.49 -5.53
C ALA A 132 -19.76 -7.18 -6.31
N GLY A 133 -19.87 -7.28 -7.63
CA GLY A 133 -20.34 -6.19 -8.50
C GLY A 133 -19.46 -5.93 -9.71
N ALA A 134 -19.93 -5.04 -10.57
CA ALA A 134 -19.21 -4.62 -11.76
C ALA A 134 -19.46 -3.15 -12.09
N GLY A 135 -18.39 -2.47 -12.49
CA GLY A 135 -18.37 -1.05 -12.86
C GLY A 135 -18.09 -0.86 -14.34
N PHE A 136 -18.89 -0.02 -15.01
CA PHE A 136 -18.78 0.24 -16.44
C PHE A 136 -18.94 1.73 -16.76
N PRO A 137 -18.18 2.27 -17.74
CA PRO A 137 -18.39 3.61 -18.24
C PRO A 137 -19.75 3.68 -18.95
N TYR A 138 -20.51 4.74 -18.67
CA TYR A 138 -21.78 5.00 -19.31
C TYR A 138 -21.95 6.50 -19.55
N ASP A 139 -22.03 6.89 -20.82
CA ASP A 139 -22.37 8.23 -21.24
C ASP A 139 -23.59 8.15 -22.17
N PRO A 140 -24.76 8.69 -21.78
CA PRO A 140 -25.96 8.63 -22.61
C PRO A 140 -25.82 9.42 -23.93
N ASP A 141 -24.86 10.35 -24.00
CA ASP A 141 -24.66 11.20 -25.18
C ASP A 141 -23.57 10.67 -26.12
N SER A 142 -22.88 9.57 -25.76
CA SER A 142 -21.79 8.99 -26.54
C SER A 142 -22.05 7.53 -26.88
N PRO A 143 -21.66 7.06 -28.08
CA PRO A 143 -21.78 5.64 -28.40
C PRO A 143 -20.95 4.81 -27.41
N PRO A 144 -21.46 3.64 -26.98
CA PRO A 144 -20.77 2.80 -26.02
C PRO A 144 -19.38 2.44 -26.55
N LEU A 145 -18.35 2.83 -25.81
CA LEU A 145 -17.00 2.33 -26.02
C LEU A 145 -16.99 0.90 -25.47
N ALA A 146 -16.79 -0.06 -26.36
CA ALA A 146 -16.82 -1.47 -26.02
C ALA A 146 -15.92 -1.76 -24.79
N THR A 147 -16.45 -2.57 -23.86
CA THR A 147 -15.71 -3.46 -22.95
C THR A 147 -14.76 -2.93 -21.88
N ASN A 148 -14.38 -1.65 -21.84
CA ASN A 148 -13.57 -1.16 -20.71
C ASN A 148 -14.43 -1.14 -19.43
N GLY A 149 -14.00 -1.79 -18.36
CA GLY A 149 -14.75 -1.90 -17.10
C GLY A 149 -14.00 -2.75 -16.09
N PHE A 150 -14.48 -2.79 -14.85
CA PHE A 150 -13.91 -3.65 -13.82
C PHE A 150 -15.01 -4.50 -13.16
N HIS A 151 -14.65 -5.66 -12.63
CA HIS A 151 -15.54 -6.48 -11.83
C HIS A 151 -14.87 -6.93 -10.54
N LEU A 152 -15.71 -7.21 -9.54
CA LEU A 152 -15.32 -7.65 -8.22
C LEU A 152 -15.87 -9.04 -7.94
N LEU A 153 -14.99 -9.96 -7.52
CA LEU A 153 -15.40 -11.26 -6.98
C LEU A 153 -14.89 -11.43 -5.56
N ALA A 154 -15.79 -11.76 -4.64
CA ALA A 154 -15.52 -12.10 -3.25
C ALA A 154 -15.49 -13.62 -3.09
N VAL A 155 -14.29 -14.20 -3.03
CA VAL A 155 -14.07 -15.65 -2.98
C VAL A 155 -13.63 -16.06 -1.58
N PRO A 156 -14.20 -17.10 -0.94
CA PRO A 156 -13.71 -17.62 0.33
C PRO A 156 -12.21 -17.93 0.27
N SER A 157 -11.47 -17.50 1.29
CA SER A 157 -10.02 -17.74 1.34
C SER A 157 -9.67 -19.20 1.63
N GLU A 158 -10.53 -19.86 2.41
CA GLU A 158 -10.33 -21.23 2.90
C GLU A 158 -8.97 -21.43 3.59
N GLY A 159 -8.45 -20.36 4.20
CA GLY A 159 -7.15 -20.36 4.88
C GLY A 159 -5.94 -20.30 3.95
N ARG A 160 -6.14 -20.09 2.63
CA ARG A 160 -5.04 -19.88 1.68
C ARG A 160 -4.42 -18.49 1.89
N THR A 161 -3.13 -18.36 1.59
CA THR A 161 -2.44 -17.06 1.57
C THR A 161 -2.68 -16.32 0.26
N LEU A 162 -2.47 -15.00 0.25
CA LEU A 162 -2.50 -14.18 -0.98
C LEU A 162 -1.58 -14.74 -2.07
N GLU A 163 -0.37 -15.15 -1.70
CA GLU A 163 0.60 -15.75 -2.62
C GLU A 163 0.08 -17.04 -3.26
N THR A 164 -0.45 -17.94 -2.43
CA THR A 164 -0.97 -19.23 -2.92
C THR A 164 -2.14 -19.02 -3.87
N PHE A 165 -3.05 -18.10 -3.54
CA PHE A 165 -4.21 -17.83 -4.36
C PHE A 165 -3.85 -17.09 -5.67
N ALA A 166 -2.92 -16.13 -5.62
CA ALA A 166 -2.44 -15.44 -6.81
C ALA A 166 -1.74 -16.38 -7.79
N ARG A 167 -0.92 -17.32 -7.29
CA ARG A 167 -0.31 -18.35 -8.14
C ARG A 167 -1.34 -19.25 -8.79
N LEU A 168 -2.34 -19.71 -8.02
CA LEU A 168 -3.41 -20.55 -8.56
C LEU A 168 -4.15 -19.84 -9.70
N LEU A 169 -4.51 -18.57 -9.52
CA LEU A 169 -5.18 -17.78 -10.56
C LEU A 169 -4.28 -17.55 -11.78
N SER A 170 -2.97 -17.34 -11.57
CA SER A 170 -2.02 -17.19 -12.66
C SER A 170 -1.84 -18.48 -13.46
N ASP A 171 -1.75 -19.63 -12.78
CA ASP A 171 -1.61 -20.94 -13.41
C ASP A 171 -2.86 -21.27 -14.23
N GLU A 172 -4.05 -20.93 -13.71
CA GLU A 172 -5.32 -21.06 -14.43
C GLU A 172 -5.37 -20.17 -15.68
N LEU A 173 -4.95 -18.91 -15.56
CA LEU A 173 -4.82 -17.97 -16.68
C LEU A 173 -3.89 -18.53 -17.77
N GLY A 174 -2.71 -19.01 -17.40
CA GLY A 174 -1.77 -19.62 -18.35
C GLY A 174 -2.29 -20.93 -18.96
N ALA A 175 -2.97 -21.77 -18.19
CA ALA A 175 -3.52 -23.04 -18.64
C ALA A 175 -4.72 -22.87 -19.60
N SER A 176 -5.40 -21.72 -19.57
CA SER A 176 -6.52 -21.41 -20.46
C SER A 176 -6.14 -21.43 -21.94
N GLY A 177 -4.87 -21.14 -22.26
CA GLY A 177 -4.40 -20.95 -23.63
C GLY A 177 -4.96 -19.69 -24.31
N LEU A 178 -5.65 -18.83 -23.56
CA LEU A 178 -6.22 -17.57 -24.02
C LEU A 178 -5.40 -16.38 -23.51
N ALA A 179 -4.85 -16.48 -22.31
CA ALA A 179 -4.06 -15.42 -21.70
C ALA A 179 -2.58 -15.78 -21.59
N GLU A 180 -1.71 -14.82 -21.90
CA GLU A 180 -0.30 -14.82 -21.58
C GLU A 180 -0.08 -14.00 -20.30
N VAL A 181 0.36 -14.65 -19.22
CA VAL A 181 0.71 -13.94 -17.98
C VAL A 181 2.00 -13.17 -18.21
N VAL A 182 1.95 -11.86 -17.99
CA VAL A 182 3.10 -10.94 -18.11
C VAL A 182 3.91 -10.93 -16.82
N GLY A 183 3.24 -10.92 -15.67
CA GLY A 183 3.90 -10.88 -14.37
C GLY A 183 2.94 -11.05 -13.21
N ILE A 184 3.51 -11.48 -12.08
CA ILE A 184 2.84 -11.55 -10.78
C ILE A 184 3.70 -10.76 -9.80
N GLU A 185 3.10 -9.85 -9.04
CA GLU A 185 3.78 -9.14 -7.96
C GLU A 185 2.98 -9.29 -6.67
N ILE A 186 3.66 -9.41 -5.54
CA ILE A 186 3.02 -9.47 -4.23
C ILE A 186 3.73 -8.46 -3.35
N GLY A 187 2.96 -7.53 -2.79
CA GLY A 187 3.53 -6.56 -1.90
C GLY A 187 2.60 -5.41 -1.54
N PRO A 188 3.09 -4.52 -0.67
CA PRO A 188 2.39 -3.30 -0.30
C PRO A 188 2.48 -2.24 -1.41
N GLY A 189 1.52 -1.30 -1.42
CA GLY A 189 1.62 -0.05 -2.18
C GLY A 189 0.52 0.22 -3.21
N LEU A 190 -0.40 -0.72 -3.42
CA LEU A 190 -1.70 -0.43 -4.05
C LEU A 190 -2.77 0.01 -3.05
N ARG A 191 -2.51 -0.14 -1.76
CA ARG A 191 -3.46 0.15 -0.70
C ARG A 191 -2.95 1.30 0.19
N PRO A 192 -3.84 2.22 0.61
CA PRO A 192 -3.49 3.38 1.44
C PRO A 192 -2.72 3.05 2.70
N TRP A 193 -2.96 1.87 3.27
CA TRP A 193 -2.35 1.45 4.53
C TRP A 193 -1.37 0.30 4.39
N GLY A 194 -0.72 0.20 3.23
CA GLY A 194 0.27 -0.83 2.97
C GLY A 194 -0.27 -2.25 3.12
N GLU A 195 -1.59 -2.45 3.06
CA GLU A 195 -2.14 -3.80 3.01
C GLU A 195 -1.54 -4.53 1.80
N GLU A 196 -1.15 -5.78 2.03
CA GLU A 196 -0.58 -6.58 0.94
C GLU A 196 -1.63 -6.80 -0.14
N THR A 197 -1.18 -6.67 -1.38
CA THR A 197 -1.95 -7.01 -2.56
C THR A 197 -1.15 -7.95 -3.42
N ALA A 198 -1.83 -8.87 -4.09
CA ALA A 198 -1.23 -9.61 -5.19
C ALA A 198 -1.77 -9.05 -6.51
N THR A 199 -0.88 -8.79 -7.46
CA THR A 199 -1.22 -8.30 -8.79
C THR A 199 -0.87 -9.37 -9.82
N ILE A 200 -1.75 -9.55 -10.81
CA ILE A 200 -1.50 -10.39 -11.97
C ILE A 200 -1.77 -9.53 -13.19
N GLN A 201 -0.72 -9.30 -13.98
CA GLN A 201 -0.83 -8.65 -15.28
C GLN A 201 -0.79 -9.72 -16.36
N TYR A 202 -1.72 -9.64 -17.30
CA TYR A 202 -1.80 -10.59 -18.40
C TYR A 202 -2.21 -9.90 -19.70
N ARG A 203 -1.86 -10.53 -20.82
CA ARG A 203 -2.36 -10.19 -22.14
C ARG A 203 -3.28 -11.28 -22.60
N ILE A 204 -4.29 -10.91 -23.36
CA ILE A 204 -5.09 -11.88 -24.07
C ILE A 204 -4.90 -11.65 -25.56
N ASP A 205 -4.48 -12.71 -26.25
CA ASP A 205 -4.44 -12.76 -27.69
C ASP A 205 -5.88 -12.65 -28.22
N GLY A 206 -6.13 -11.68 -29.10
CA GLY A 206 -7.44 -11.40 -29.73
C GLY A 206 -7.96 -12.49 -30.66
N THR A 207 -7.91 -13.75 -30.24
CA THR A 207 -8.45 -14.90 -30.92
C THR A 207 -9.95 -14.99 -30.58
N GLN A 208 -10.79 -14.58 -31.52
CA GLN A 208 -12.23 -14.40 -31.33
C GLN A 208 -13.02 -15.60 -31.87
N ALA A 209 -13.99 -16.13 -31.14
CA ALA A 209 -14.94 -17.10 -31.71
C ALA A 209 -16.16 -16.37 -32.30
N PHE A 210 -16.34 -16.46 -33.61
CA PHE A 210 -17.55 -16.09 -34.34
C PHE A 210 -18.41 -17.33 -34.60
N GLY A 211 -19.29 -17.67 -33.65
CA GLY A 211 -20.09 -18.90 -33.73
C GLY A 211 -19.19 -20.14 -33.75
N ASN A 212 -19.27 -20.97 -34.80
CA ASN A 212 -18.42 -22.15 -34.97
C ASN A 212 -17.03 -21.86 -35.58
N ARG A 213 -16.63 -20.60 -35.72
CA ARG A 213 -15.35 -20.20 -36.33
C ARG A 213 -14.49 -19.41 -35.37
N ILE A 214 -13.23 -19.81 -35.24
CA ILE A 214 -12.22 -19.02 -34.55
C ILE A 214 -11.56 -18.08 -35.58
N VAL A 215 -11.55 -16.79 -35.30
CA VAL A 215 -10.97 -15.71 -36.10
C VAL A 215 -9.98 -14.96 -35.22
N THR A 216 -8.69 -15.06 -35.56
CA THR A 216 -7.67 -14.19 -34.97
C THR A 216 -7.85 -12.78 -35.55
N VAL A 217 -8.07 -11.78 -34.70
CA VAL A 217 -7.99 -10.38 -35.11
C VAL A 217 -6.53 -9.95 -34.96
N PRO A 218 -5.81 -9.70 -36.07
CA PRO A 218 -4.45 -9.20 -36.01
C PRO A 218 -4.44 -7.88 -35.24
N ASP A 219 -3.48 -7.71 -34.34
CA ASP A 219 -3.21 -6.50 -33.54
C ASP A 219 -4.24 -6.18 -32.42
N ALA A 220 -5.22 -7.05 -32.16
CA ALA A 220 -6.09 -6.92 -30.98
C ALA A 220 -5.43 -7.55 -29.75
N ASN A 221 -4.82 -6.72 -28.91
CA ASN A 221 -4.32 -7.11 -27.60
C ASN A 221 -5.28 -6.57 -26.54
N VAL A 222 -5.87 -7.47 -25.73
CA VAL A 222 -6.55 -7.06 -24.49
C VAL A 222 -5.51 -7.13 -23.39
N VAL A 223 -5.40 -6.06 -22.60
CA VAL A 223 -4.56 -6.05 -21.41
C VAL A 223 -5.45 -6.21 -20.20
N GLY A 224 -5.13 -7.20 -19.39
CA GLY A 224 -5.82 -7.49 -18.14
C GLY A 224 -4.94 -7.20 -16.94
N TRP A 225 -5.54 -6.61 -15.92
CA TRP A 225 -4.93 -6.41 -14.61
C TRP A 225 -5.89 -6.89 -13.54
N ARG A 226 -5.48 -7.92 -12.80
CA ARG A 226 -6.18 -8.42 -11.63
C ARG A 226 -5.41 -8.05 -10.38
N VAL A 227 -6.10 -7.43 -9.43
CA VAL A 227 -5.59 -7.14 -8.09
C VAL A 227 -6.38 -7.95 -7.07
N ILE A 228 -5.69 -8.58 -6.14
CA ILE A 228 -6.25 -9.47 -5.14
C ILE A 228 -5.96 -8.88 -3.77
N MET A 229 -7.00 -8.74 -2.96
CA MET A 229 -6.93 -8.29 -1.57
C MET A 229 -7.47 -9.38 -0.65
N LEU A 230 -6.91 -9.49 0.54
CA LEU A 230 -7.45 -10.34 1.61
C LEU A 230 -8.22 -9.47 2.61
N SER A 231 -9.41 -9.92 3.00
CA SER A 231 -10.20 -9.28 4.05
C SER A 231 -9.45 -9.26 5.39
N PRO A 232 -9.75 -8.29 6.28
CA PRO A 232 -9.06 -8.14 7.56
C PRO A 232 -9.17 -9.38 8.47
N ASP A 233 -10.27 -10.12 8.39
CA ASP A 233 -10.48 -11.37 9.13
C ASP A 233 -9.81 -12.59 8.48
N GLY A 234 -9.20 -12.40 7.31
CA GLY A 234 -8.55 -13.45 6.52
C GLY A 234 -9.53 -14.41 5.85
N GLY A 235 -10.84 -14.15 5.86
CA GLY A 235 -11.88 -15.10 5.44
C GLY A 235 -12.23 -15.08 3.94
N THR A 236 -11.95 -13.97 3.27
CA THR A 236 -12.40 -13.69 1.90
C THR A 236 -11.32 -12.97 1.10
N PHE A 237 -11.03 -13.47 -0.10
CA PHE A 237 -10.32 -12.74 -1.14
C PHE A 237 -11.28 -11.86 -1.92
N LEU A 238 -10.94 -10.60 -2.12
CA LEU A 238 -11.61 -9.73 -3.08
C LEU A 238 -10.70 -9.54 -4.29
N THR A 239 -11.14 -10.00 -5.46
CA THR A 239 -10.47 -9.71 -6.72
C THR A 239 -11.09 -8.47 -7.34
N VAL A 240 -10.25 -7.56 -7.83
CA VAL A 240 -10.63 -6.43 -8.70
C VAL A 240 -9.95 -6.69 -10.03
N THR A 241 -10.74 -7.09 -11.02
CA THR A 241 -10.23 -7.42 -12.35
C THR A 241 -10.67 -6.36 -13.33
N TYR A 242 -9.73 -5.88 -14.13
CA TYR A 242 -9.97 -4.95 -15.22
C TYR A 242 -9.42 -5.54 -16.51
N ASP A 243 -10.23 -5.50 -17.57
CA ASP A 243 -9.85 -5.93 -18.92
C ASP A 243 -10.13 -4.78 -19.88
N ALA A 244 -9.11 -4.36 -20.64
CA ALA A 244 -9.27 -3.31 -21.65
C ALA A 244 -8.73 -3.67 -23.01
N TRP A 245 -9.39 -3.12 -24.01
CA TRP A 245 -8.98 -3.26 -25.41
C TRP A 245 -7.92 -2.22 -25.77
N GLY A 246 -6.83 -2.68 -26.39
CA GLY A 246 -5.78 -1.82 -26.92
C GLY A 246 -4.58 -1.69 -25.97
N GLU A 247 -3.79 -0.64 -26.18
CA GLU A 247 -2.56 -0.43 -25.41
C GLU A 247 -2.87 0.06 -23.99
N TYR A 248 -2.13 -0.50 -23.03
CA TYR A 248 -2.17 -0.10 -21.65
C TYR A 248 -1.69 1.36 -21.53
N SER A 249 -2.58 2.27 -21.15
CA SER A 249 -2.24 3.69 -20.98
C SER A 249 -2.07 4.04 -19.51
N GLU A 250 -1.20 5.02 -19.21
CA GLU A 250 -0.98 5.54 -17.84
C GLU A 250 -2.29 5.98 -17.17
N TRP A 251 -3.28 6.44 -17.95
CA TRP A 251 -4.59 6.82 -17.43
C TRP A 251 -5.39 5.62 -16.92
N VAL A 252 -5.41 4.52 -17.68
CA VAL A 252 -6.12 3.29 -17.30
C VAL A 252 -5.48 2.68 -16.05
N GLU A 253 -4.15 2.68 -16.00
CA GLU A 253 -3.42 2.24 -14.82
C GLU A 253 -3.76 3.10 -13.60
N GLY A 254 -3.74 4.43 -13.74
CA GLY A 254 -4.14 5.36 -12.70
C GLY A 254 -5.57 5.14 -12.22
N LEU A 255 -6.51 4.90 -13.15
CA LEU A 255 -7.90 4.60 -12.83
C LEU A 255 -8.02 3.34 -11.96
N LEU A 256 -7.40 2.23 -12.36
CA LEU A 256 -7.53 0.98 -11.61
C LEU A 256 -6.85 1.07 -10.23
N ARG A 257 -5.68 1.72 -10.17
CA ARG A 257 -5.01 2.03 -8.90
C ARG A 257 -5.97 2.78 -7.97
N GLU A 258 -6.70 3.77 -8.47
CA GLU A 258 -7.67 4.52 -7.66
C GLU A 258 -8.88 3.70 -7.23
N VAL A 259 -9.42 2.82 -8.09
CA VAL A 259 -10.49 1.89 -7.69
C VAL A 259 -10.02 0.99 -6.54
N VAL A 260 -8.88 0.32 -6.71
CA VAL A 260 -8.31 -0.57 -5.68
C VAL A 260 -8.03 0.15 -4.36
N ARG A 261 -7.53 1.38 -4.41
CA ARG A 261 -7.26 2.20 -3.22
C ARG A 261 -8.52 2.59 -2.45
N ARG A 262 -9.64 2.77 -3.16
CA ARG A 262 -10.88 3.27 -2.57
C ARG A 262 -11.87 2.20 -2.18
N VAL A 263 -11.75 0.98 -2.69
CA VAL A 263 -12.58 -0.14 -2.24
C VAL A 263 -12.32 -0.35 -0.73
N GLN A 264 -13.38 -0.27 0.07
CA GLN A 264 -13.32 -0.35 1.53
C GLN A 264 -14.03 -1.61 2.02
N TRP A 265 -13.48 -2.23 3.07
CA TRP A 265 -14.24 -3.15 3.91
C TRP A 265 -15.10 -2.31 4.86
N VAL A 266 -16.39 -2.63 4.99
CA VAL A 266 -17.31 -1.87 5.87
C VAL A 266 -16.90 -2.01 7.33
N ASP A 267 -16.35 -3.17 7.72
CA ASP A 267 -15.88 -3.46 9.08
C ASP A 267 -14.54 -2.84 9.44
N ASP A 268 -13.73 -2.50 8.43
CA ASP A 268 -12.39 -1.95 8.59
C ASP A 268 -12.12 -0.97 7.44
N PRO A 269 -12.70 0.25 7.51
CA PRO A 269 -12.65 1.15 6.38
C PRO A 269 -11.23 1.70 6.21
N SER A 270 -10.65 1.43 5.04
CA SER A 270 -9.26 1.70 4.68
C SER A 270 -8.85 3.18 4.55
N HIS A 271 -9.61 4.11 5.15
CA HIS A 271 -9.23 5.52 5.31
C HIS A 271 -8.84 5.85 6.76
N LEU A 272 -9.05 4.93 7.70
CA LEU A 272 -8.57 5.07 9.08
C LEU A 272 -7.29 4.28 9.26
N PRO A 273 -6.27 4.84 9.94
CA PRO A 273 -5.10 4.06 10.29
C PRO A 273 -5.55 2.92 11.20
N ARG A 274 -4.94 1.74 11.00
CA ARG A 274 -5.27 0.57 11.84
C ARG A 274 -5.08 0.93 13.31
N PRO A 275 -5.97 0.50 14.21
CA PRO A 275 -5.80 0.73 15.63
C PRO A 275 -4.46 0.13 16.06
N GLY A 276 -3.51 1.01 16.39
CA GLY A 276 -2.23 0.59 16.96
C GLY A 276 -2.44 -0.07 18.32
N PRO A 277 -1.42 -0.74 18.85
CA PRO A 277 -1.47 -1.27 20.20
C PRO A 277 -1.84 -0.18 21.20
N THR A 278 -2.75 -0.49 22.13
CA THR A 278 -3.16 0.43 23.19
C THR A 278 -2.81 -0.12 24.56
N VAL A 279 -2.43 0.78 25.46
CA VAL A 279 -2.31 0.49 26.88
C VAL A 279 -3.54 1.01 27.60
N THR A 280 -4.18 0.16 28.39
CA THR A 280 -5.34 0.55 29.20
C THR A 280 -4.93 0.69 30.66
N LEU A 281 -5.24 1.81 31.29
CA LEU A 281 -4.90 2.03 32.69
C LEU A 281 -5.81 1.24 33.62
N GLU A 282 -5.22 0.46 34.51
CA GLU A 282 -5.95 -0.29 35.55
C GLU A 282 -6.24 0.58 36.77
N HIS A 283 -5.42 1.62 37.00
CA HIS A 283 -5.53 2.52 38.15
C HIS A 283 -5.16 3.97 37.78
N LEU A 284 -5.58 4.93 38.63
CA LEU A 284 -5.08 6.31 38.56
C LEU A 284 -3.57 6.33 38.83
N MET A 285 -2.78 6.83 37.87
CA MET A 285 -1.33 6.88 37.99
C MET A 285 -0.72 8.19 37.48
N ASN A 286 0.57 8.40 37.79
CA ASN A 286 1.34 9.53 37.30
C ASN A 286 1.86 9.22 35.89
N VAL A 287 1.76 10.20 34.99
CA VAL A 287 2.46 10.21 33.70
C VAL A 287 3.76 10.96 33.90
N ARG A 288 4.89 10.37 33.48
CA ARG A 288 6.24 10.92 33.74
C ARG A 288 6.97 11.32 32.47
N ALA A 289 7.97 12.19 32.61
CA ALA A 289 8.79 12.67 31.50
C ALA A 289 9.81 11.63 31.00
N GLY A 290 10.07 10.57 31.75
CA GLY A 290 10.99 9.50 31.38
C GLY A 290 10.64 8.16 32.04
N PRO A 291 11.29 7.06 31.61
CA PRO A 291 11.00 5.70 32.05
C PRO A 291 11.64 5.41 33.42
N GLY A 292 11.18 6.11 34.45
CA GLY A 292 11.70 5.94 35.80
C GLY A 292 10.99 6.82 36.83
N THR A 293 11.08 6.45 38.09
CA THR A 293 10.43 7.19 39.18
C THR A 293 11.12 8.51 39.54
N ASP A 294 12.36 8.71 39.09
CA ASP A 294 13.14 9.91 39.31
C ASP A 294 12.85 11.02 38.28
N TYR A 295 12.13 10.69 37.20
CA TYR A 295 11.74 11.67 36.20
C TYR A 295 10.55 12.53 36.67
N PRO A 296 10.49 13.81 36.24
CA PRO A 296 9.38 14.71 36.54
C PRO A 296 8.01 14.13 36.20
N ILE A 297 7.00 14.49 36.98
CA ILE A 297 5.59 14.14 36.72
C ILE A 297 5.00 15.18 35.77
N LEU A 298 4.56 14.74 34.59
CA LEU A 298 3.86 15.56 33.61
C LEU A 298 2.38 15.73 33.97
N GLY A 299 1.79 14.72 34.63
CA GLY A 299 0.40 14.77 35.05
C GLY A 299 -0.10 13.45 35.63
N LYS A 300 -1.42 13.26 35.58
CA LYS A 300 -2.10 12.04 36.04
C LYS A 300 -3.10 11.58 35.01
N ALA A 301 -3.14 10.27 34.80
CA ALA A 301 -4.09 9.61 33.93
C ALA A 301 -4.95 8.63 34.75
N GLY A 302 -6.24 8.61 34.46
CA GLY A 302 -7.27 7.89 35.23
C GLY A 302 -7.45 6.44 34.80
N GLU A 303 -8.01 5.65 35.71
CA GLU A 303 -8.43 4.27 35.45
C GLU A 303 -9.40 4.19 34.25
N GLY A 304 -9.22 3.17 33.42
CA GLY A 304 -10.00 2.94 32.20
C GLY A 304 -9.62 3.83 31.01
N GLN A 305 -8.72 4.81 31.18
CA GLN A 305 -8.20 5.56 30.05
C GLN A 305 -7.32 4.67 29.17
N GLN A 306 -7.43 4.87 27.86
CA GLN A 306 -6.63 4.17 26.86
C GLN A 306 -5.71 5.17 26.16
N PHE A 307 -4.47 4.77 25.95
CA PHE A 307 -3.48 5.53 25.20
C PHE A 307 -2.85 4.62 24.14
N ALA A 308 -2.49 5.20 23.00
CA ALA A 308 -1.68 4.50 22.02
C ALA A 308 -0.29 4.21 22.62
N ALA A 309 0.16 2.97 22.51
CA ALA A 309 1.47 2.54 22.98
C ALA A 309 2.51 2.89 21.91
N ILE A 310 3.34 3.90 22.17
CA ILE A 310 4.35 4.41 21.24
C ILE A 310 5.60 3.53 21.26
N SER A 311 6.09 3.23 22.46
CA SER A 311 7.28 2.40 22.67
C SER A 311 7.27 1.82 24.07
N ARG A 312 8.22 0.93 24.36
CA ARG A 312 8.51 0.47 25.72
C ARG A 312 9.99 0.52 26.03
N ASN A 313 10.35 0.63 27.30
CA ASN A 313 11.73 0.33 27.69
C ASN A 313 11.92 -1.21 27.81
N ALA A 314 13.09 -1.74 27.45
CA ALA A 314 13.36 -3.18 27.58
C ALA A 314 13.58 -3.62 29.04
N VAL A 315 13.83 -2.68 29.95
CA VAL A 315 14.14 -2.99 31.35
C VAL A 315 12.87 -3.42 32.09
N GLY A 316 12.69 -4.73 32.26
CA GLY A 316 11.63 -5.34 33.07
C GLY A 316 10.63 -6.21 32.30
N GLY A 317 10.62 -6.18 30.96
CA GLY A 317 9.58 -6.85 30.17
C GLY A 317 8.21 -6.13 30.23
N PRO A 318 7.13 -6.71 29.67
CA PRO A 318 5.81 -6.07 29.60
C PRO A 318 5.22 -5.70 30.98
N ALA A 319 5.55 -6.50 32.00
CA ALA A 319 5.25 -6.26 33.41
C ALA A 319 6.54 -5.86 34.12
N GLY A 320 6.62 -4.62 34.58
CA GLY A 320 7.82 -4.03 35.21
C GLY A 320 8.56 -3.00 34.34
N GLY A 321 8.26 -2.95 33.05
CA GLY A 321 8.74 -1.92 32.13
C GLY A 321 7.95 -0.61 32.20
N TRP A 322 8.23 0.28 31.26
CA TRP A 322 7.59 1.57 31.06
C TRP A 322 7.08 1.67 29.64
N TRP A 323 5.84 2.13 29.49
CA TRP A 323 5.18 2.38 28.22
C TRP A 323 5.23 3.86 27.92
N GLN A 324 5.71 4.22 26.74
CA GLN A 324 5.65 5.58 26.25
C GLN A 324 4.33 5.85 25.54
N ILE A 325 3.75 7.02 25.79
CA ILE A 325 2.47 7.47 25.27
C ILE A 325 2.55 8.94 24.85
N GLU A 326 1.58 9.38 24.05
CA GLU A 326 1.29 10.80 23.90
C GLU A 326 0.41 11.24 25.06
N TYR A 327 0.78 12.36 25.69
CA TYR A 327 0.05 12.94 26.81
C TYR A 327 0.06 14.47 26.73
N ARG A 328 -1.05 15.04 26.23
CA ARG A 328 -1.31 16.49 26.16
C ARG A 328 -0.31 17.27 25.30
N GLY A 329 -0.06 16.79 24.10
CA GLY A 329 0.85 17.37 23.11
C GLY A 329 2.33 17.09 23.36
N GLN A 330 2.68 16.13 24.22
CA GLN A 330 4.06 15.76 24.51
C GLN A 330 4.19 14.27 24.85
N LEU A 331 5.41 13.75 24.78
CA LEU A 331 5.71 12.37 25.17
C LEU A 331 5.70 12.19 26.68
N GLY A 332 5.06 11.11 27.15
CA GLY A 332 5.01 10.72 28.55
C GLY A 332 5.18 9.22 28.74
N TRP A 333 5.45 8.80 29.98
CA TRP A 333 5.72 7.42 30.34
C TRP A 333 4.79 6.93 31.46
N LEU A 334 4.23 5.73 31.27
CA LEU A 334 3.39 4.99 32.19
C LEU A 334 4.13 3.73 32.66
N HIS A 335 3.92 3.29 33.90
CA HIS A 335 4.56 2.08 34.40
C HIS A 335 3.73 0.83 34.04
N GLY A 336 4.41 -0.22 33.55
CA GLY A 336 3.83 -1.45 33.00
C GLY A 336 2.94 -2.21 33.98
N ASP A 337 3.30 -2.23 35.27
CA ASP A 337 2.54 -2.97 36.29
C ASP A 337 1.10 -2.46 36.53
N TYR A 338 0.76 -1.28 36.03
CA TYR A 338 -0.54 -0.67 36.26
C TYR A 338 -1.36 -0.50 34.98
N VAL A 339 -0.89 -1.09 33.88
CA VAL A 339 -1.60 -1.05 32.61
C VAL A 339 -1.83 -2.47 32.10
N THR A 340 -2.98 -2.68 31.48
CA THR A 340 -3.20 -3.85 30.64
C THR A 340 -2.46 -3.62 29.33
N ALA A 341 -1.42 -4.43 29.09
CA ALA A 341 -0.62 -4.39 27.88
C ALA A 341 -1.42 -4.91 26.66
N PRO A 342 -1.14 -4.39 25.45
CA PRO A 342 -1.76 -4.86 24.22
C PRO A 342 -1.37 -6.32 23.91
N ALA A 343 -2.24 -7.04 23.21
CA ALA A 343 -1.98 -8.45 22.83
C ALA A 343 -0.72 -8.61 21.95
N ALA A 344 -0.38 -7.59 21.16
CA ALA A 344 0.80 -7.48 20.32
C ALA A 344 1.93 -6.65 21.02
N ALA A 345 2.06 -6.77 22.34
CA ALA A 345 3.05 -6.01 23.11
C ALA A 345 4.51 -6.26 22.68
N GLU A 346 4.78 -7.41 22.07
CA GLU A 346 6.11 -7.79 21.58
C GLU A 346 6.49 -7.07 20.28
N ASP A 347 5.50 -6.70 19.46
CA ASP A 347 5.69 -5.98 18.19
C ASP A 347 5.91 -4.47 18.39
N ILE A 348 5.82 -3.98 19.62
CA ILE A 348 6.03 -2.56 19.95
C ILE A 348 7.52 -2.28 20.06
N PRO A 349 8.03 -1.19 19.43
CA PRO A 349 9.43 -0.81 19.51
C PRO A 349 9.91 -0.76 20.95
N HIS A 350 11.01 -1.44 21.21
CA HIS A 350 11.60 -1.51 22.55
C HIS A 350 13.00 -0.89 22.55
N ALA A 351 13.26 -0.09 23.59
CA ALA A 351 14.56 0.54 23.76
C ALA A 351 15.52 -0.46 24.39
N ASP A 352 16.69 -0.68 23.79
CA ASP A 352 17.77 -1.46 24.37
C ASP A 352 18.35 -0.81 25.64
N GLU A 353 19.34 -1.43 26.29
CA GLU A 353 19.99 -0.89 27.49
C GLU A 353 20.68 0.47 27.25
N SER A 354 21.00 0.79 25.98
CA SER A 354 21.60 2.07 25.56
C SER A 354 20.53 3.12 25.20
N GLY A 355 19.24 2.79 25.29
CA GLY A 355 18.14 3.68 24.94
C GLY A 355 17.83 3.76 23.44
N TRP A 356 18.37 2.84 22.62
CA TRP A 356 18.09 2.77 21.19
C TRP A 356 16.85 1.93 20.94
N LEU A 357 15.88 2.49 20.22
CA LEU A 357 14.65 1.83 19.81
C LEU A 357 14.89 1.00 18.55
N THR A 358 14.61 -0.29 18.63
CA THR A 358 14.66 -1.19 17.48
C THR A 358 13.27 -1.35 16.87
N TYR A 359 13.20 -1.19 15.55
CA TYR A 359 12.03 -1.36 14.71
C TYR A 359 12.29 -2.53 13.76
N GLU A 360 11.45 -3.56 13.84
CA GLU A 360 11.55 -4.74 12.98
C GLU A 360 10.52 -4.67 11.86
N ASP A 361 11.01 -4.60 10.63
CA ASP A 361 10.24 -4.74 9.41
C ASP A 361 10.47 -6.16 8.85
N VAL A 362 9.81 -7.13 9.47
CA VAL A 362 9.89 -8.55 9.08
C VAL A 362 9.44 -8.74 7.63
N ALA A 363 8.43 -7.98 7.19
CA ALA A 363 7.92 -8.05 5.81
C ALA A 363 8.99 -7.70 4.78
N ARG A 364 9.87 -6.74 5.09
CA ARG A 364 10.97 -6.34 4.20
C ARG A 364 12.33 -6.91 4.61
N GLY A 365 12.39 -7.75 5.66
CA GLY A 365 13.61 -8.39 6.16
C GLY A 365 14.63 -7.39 6.73
N LEU A 366 14.15 -6.32 7.35
CA LEU A 366 14.98 -5.20 7.83
C LEU A 366 14.74 -4.95 9.32
N SER A 367 15.81 -4.83 10.11
CA SER A 367 15.76 -4.33 11.48
C SER A 367 16.56 -3.02 11.55
N LEU A 368 15.90 -1.95 12.01
CA LEU A 368 16.48 -0.62 12.09
C LEU A 368 16.45 -0.14 13.54
N SER A 369 17.59 0.30 14.06
CA SER A 369 17.65 0.89 15.39
C SER A 369 17.96 2.38 15.32
N LEU A 370 17.17 3.18 16.03
CA LEU A 370 17.32 4.63 16.14
C LEU A 370 17.41 5.06 17.61
N PRO A 371 18.08 6.17 17.94
CA PRO A 371 18.08 6.67 19.31
C PRO A 371 16.66 7.08 19.75
N ALA A 372 16.38 7.10 21.05
CA ALA A 372 15.05 7.40 21.59
C ALA A 372 14.48 8.80 21.23
N GLU A 373 15.28 9.72 20.69
CA GLU A 373 14.83 11.02 20.16
C GLU A 373 14.36 10.95 18.70
N TRP A 374 14.61 9.82 18.03
CA TRP A 374 14.16 9.57 16.67
C TRP A 374 13.02 8.54 16.70
N ARG A 375 11.92 8.86 16.04
CA ARG A 375 10.77 7.97 15.87
C ARG A 375 10.73 7.50 14.44
N TYR A 376 10.63 6.19 14.24
CA TYR A 376 10.52 5.57 12.93
C TYR A 376 9.18 4.86 12.82
N PHE A 377 8.54 5.00 11.68
CA PHE A 377 7.34 4.23 11.38
C PHE A 377 7.28 3.94 9.90
N ASP A 378 6.52 2.90 9.55
CA ASP A 378 6.18 2.64 8.16
C ASP A 378 5.12 3.68 7.75
N PRO A 379 5.42 4.61 6.83
CA PRO A 379 4.45 5.57 6.33
C PRO A 379 3.24 4.88 5.68
N ALA A 380 3.40 3.64 5.22
CA ALA A 380 2.31 2.80 4.79
C ALA A 380 1.34 2.45 5.90
N ARG A 381 1.78 2.33 7.15
CA ARG A 381 0.97 1.80 8.24
C ARG A 381 1.12 2.68 9.48
N PRO A 382 0.83 4.00 9.40
CA PRO A 382 0.97 4.86 10.55
C PRO A 382 -0.05 4.44 11.60
N THR A 383 0.39 4.27 12.83
CA THR A 383 -0.49 4.08 13.97
C THR A 383 -1.03 5.43 14.43
N ALA A 384 -2.10 5.42 15.25
CA ALA A 384 -2.55 6.64 15.92
C ALA A 384 -1.44 7.31 16.77
N ALA A 385 -0.48 6.52 17.27
CA ALA A 385 0.71 7.01 17.96
C ALA A 385 1.63 7.80 17.03
N ASP A 386 1.87 7.30 15.81
CA ASP A 386 2.69 7.97 14.81
C ASP A 386 2.06 9.30 14.36
N LEU A 387 0.74 9.30 14.13
CA LEU A 387 -0.01 10.52 13.81
C LEU A 387 0.08 11.57 14.92
N ALA A 388 -0.10 11.13 16.18
CA ALA A 388 -0.06 12.03 17.32
C ALA A 388 1.34 12.63 17.50
N LEU A 389 2.39 11.84 17.31
CA LEU A 389 3.78 12.30 17.35
C LEU A 389 4.09 13.34 16.28
N LEU A 390 3.61 13.14 15.07
CA LEU A 390 3.74 14.11 13.97
C LEU A 390 3.08 15.43 14.28
N SER A 391 1.91 15.39 14.92
CA SER A 391 1.25 16.61 15.40
C SER A 391 2.08 17.38 16.42
N VAL A 392 2.88 16.67 17.23
CA VAL A 392 3.78 17.27 18.23
C VAL A 392 5.06 17.82 17.58
N ALA A 393 5.65 17.09 16.63
CA ALA A 393 6.88 17.48 15.94
C ALA A 393 6.66 18.71 15.06
N ASN A 394 5.51 18.82 14.39
CA ASN A 394 5.23 19.84 13.41
C ASN A 394 4.46 21.03 14.00
N LYS A 395 5.09 21.78 14.93
CA LYS A 395 4.57 22.96 15.67
C LYS A 395 3.96 24.11 14.83
N VAL A 396 3.80 23.93 13.52
CA VAL A 396 3.45 24.95 12.52
C VAL A 396 1.95 25.29 12.51
N SER A 397 1.08 24.59 13.25
CA SER A 397 -0.36 24.94 13.34
C SER A 397 -1.01 24.43 14.62
N GLU A 398 -1.92 25.20 15.23
CA GLU A 398 -2.81 24.74 16.32
C GLU A 398 -3.81 23.65 15.87
N ALA A 399 -3.80 23.27 14.59
CA ALA A 399 -4.64 22.20 14.05
C ALA A 399 -4.04 20.83 14.38
N GLN A 400 -4.90 19.93 14.88
CA GLN A 400 -4.59 18.51 15.06
C GLN A 400 -4.19 17.91 13.70
N PHE A 401 -2.97 17.39 13.62
CA PHE A 401 -2.45 16.77 12.40
C PHE A 401 -3.15 15.43 12.18
N ASP A 402 -3.76 15.25 11.01
CA ASP A 402 -4.46 14.03 10.63
C ASP A 402 -3.65 13.23 9.60
N VAL A 403 -4.21 12.10 9.19
CA VAL A 403 -3.67 11.25 8.12
C VAL A 403 -3.39 12.02 6.83
N LEU A 404 -4.26 12.98 6.49
CA LEU A 404 -4.21 13.71 5.23
C LEU A 404 -3.00 14.63 5.20
N GLY A 405 -2.73 15.35 6.30
CA GLY A 405 -1.54 16.19 6.42
C GLY A 405 -0.24 15.40 6.26
N LEU A 406 -0.19 14.13 6.68
CA LEU A 406 1.00 13.27 6.50
C LEU A 406 1.17 12.79 5.08
N GLY A 407 0.05 12.35 4.48
CA GLY A 407 0.03 12.01 3.07
C GLY A 407 0.54 13.16 2.22
N GLU A 408 0.13 14.40 2.52
CA GLU A 408 0.63 15.61 1.85
C GLU A 408 2.12 15.85 2.10
N ILE A 409 2.61 15.75 3.35
CA ILE A 409 4.03 15.95 3.67
C ILE A 409 4.89 14.90 2.96
N VAL A 410 4.57 13.62 3.08
CA VAL A 410 5.38 12.57 2.47
C VAL A 410 5.22 12.55 0.96
N SER A 411 4.04 12.83 0.42
CA SER A 411 3.86 13.02 -1.03
C SER A 411 4.70 14.20 -1.52
N ALA A 412 4.72 15.31 -0.79
CA ALA A 412 5.55 16.47 -1.11
C ALA A 412 7.05 16.20 -0.97
N MET A 413 7.45 15.33 -0.04
CA MET A 413 8.83 14.86 0.11
C MET A 413 9.20 13.78 -0.92
N SER A 414 8.22 13.07 -1.48
CA SER A 414 8.35 12.02 -2.49
C SER A 414 8.17 12.52 -3.92
N LEU A 415 7.97 13.83 -4.12
CA LEU A 415 7.37 14.51 -5.29
C LEU A 415 8.02 14.28 -6.68
N ARG A 416 8.91 13.31 -6.86
CA ARG A 416 9.56 13.06 -8.16
C ARG A 416 9.75 11.62 -8.59
N ARG A 417 9.30 10.60 -7.84
CA ARG A 417 9.50 9.21 -8.27
C ARG A 417 8.42 8.27 -7.70
N ASP A 418 8.07 7.23 -8.44
CA ASP A 418 7.26 6.08 -8.01
C ASP A 418 7.96 5.21 -6.94
N ASP A 419 8.78 5.84 -6.09
CA ASP A 419 9.72 5.22 -5.17
C ASP A 419 9.02 4.78 -3.88
N ALA A 420 9.38 3.58 -3.41
CA ALA A 420 8.94 3.08 -2.13
C ALA A 420 9.66 3.72 -0.97
N VAL A 421 9.10 4.79 -0.44
CA VAL A 421 9.37 5.16 0.95
C VAL A 421 8.79 4.04 1.82
N ILE A 422 9.67 3.28 2.48
CA ILE A 422 9.31 2.19 3.39
C ILE A 422 9.41 2.59 4.85
N GLY A 423 9.88 3.80 5.11
CA GLY A 423 10.04 4.30 6.47
C GLY A 423 10.22 5.81 6.54
N LEU A 424 9.65 6.40 7.58
CA LEU A 424 9.81 7.81 7.93
C LEU A 424 10.32 7.91 9.36
N GLY A 425 11.53 8.46 9.49
CA GLY A 425 12.16 8.84 10.73
C GLY A 425 11.95 10.33 11.02
N LEU A 426 11.55 10.68 12.23
CA LEU A 426 11.40 12.06 12.68
C LEU A 426 12.14 12.25 13.98
N GLN A 427 12.94 13.30 14.04
CA GLN A 427 13.58 13.70 15.29
C GLN A 427 12.65 14.61 16.09
N SER A 428 12.38 14.26 17.36
CA SER A 428 11.77 15.21 18.29
C SER A 428 12.73 16.38 18.54
N GLY A 429 12.33 17.59 18.13
CA GLY A 429 13.13 18.80 18.31
C GLY A 429 13.13 19.32 19.76
N GLN A 430 14.18 20.06 20.14
CA GLN A 430 14.14 20.90 21.34
C GLN A 430 13.09 22.02 21.17
N GLU A 431 12.55 22.52 22.29
CA GLU A 431 11.42 23.47 22.28
C GLU A 431 11.65 24.72 21.40
N GLU A 432 12.91 25.09 21.13
CA GLU A 432 13.33 26.31 20.44
C GLU A 432 13.83 26.11 18.99
N SER A 433 13.87 24.89 18.45
CA SER A 433 14.33 24.65 17.06
C SER A 433 13.20 24.90 16.04
N GLU A 434 13.42 25.82 15.09
CA GLU A 434 12.48 26.09 13.99
C GLU A 434 12.46 24.99 12.90
N ALA A 435 13.45 24.08 12.89
CA ALA A 435 13.55 23.00 11.91
C ALA A 435 13.45 21.62 12.59
N SER A 436 12.67 20.71 11.98
CA SER A 436 12.62 19.29 12.33
C SER A 436 13.51 18.50 11.37
N ASN A 437 14.46 17.74 11.89
CA ASN A 437 15.23 16.79 11.09
C ASN A 437 14.38 15.56 10.80
N PHE A 438 14.53 15.01 9.60
CA PHE A 438 13.82 13.80 9.20
C PHE A 438 14.73 12.84 8.44
N MET A 439 14.32 11.58 8.40
CA MET A 439 14.97 10.51 7.65
C MET A 439 13.91 9.81 6.81
N LEU A 440 14.21 9.55 5.55
CA LEU A 440 13.42 8.68 4.69
C LEU A 440 14.19 7.39 4.46
N VAL A 441 13.48 6.27 4.50
CA VAL A 441 14.04 4.97 4.16
C VAL A 441 13.39 4.49 2.87
N PHE A 442 14.22 4.12 1.91
CA PHE A 442 13.78 3.65 0.61
C PHE A 442 14.25 2.23 0.35
N SER A 443 13.51 1.47 -0.44
CA SER A 443 13.91 0.16 -0.94
C SER A 443 13.67 0.06 -2.44
N PHE A 444 14.68 -0.42 -3.17
CA PHE A 444 14.67 -0.53 -4.63
C PHE A 444 15.14 -1.90 -5.08
N ALA A 445 14.60 -2.41 -6.19
CA ALA A 445 15.21 -3.54 -6.87
C ALA A 445 16.62 -3.16 -7.36
N ALA A 446 17.62 -3.96 -7.03
CA ALA A 446 18.98 -3.79 -7.51
C ALA A 446 19.09 -4.13 -9.00
N SER A 447 18.27 -5.05 -9.48
CA SER A 447 18.23 -5.49 -10.89
C SER A 447 19.63 -5.84 -11.43
N GLY A 448 20.44 -6.50 -10.59
CA GLY A 448 21.81 -6.90 -10.89
C GLY A 448 22.86 -5.78 -10.85
N LYS A 449 22.51 -4.55 -10.45
CA LYS A 449 23.49 -3.46 -10.26
C LYS A 449 24.24 -3.63 -8.94
N SER A 450 25.55 -3.40 -8.97
CA SER A 450 26.37 -3.33 -7.76
C SER A 450 26.35 -1.93 -7.13
N LEU A 451 26.73 -1.82 -5.86
CA LEU A 451 26.91 -0.52 -5.18
C LEU A 451 27.91 0.38 -5.90
N ALA A 452 29.04 -0.16 -6.38
CA ALA A 452 30.00 0.61 -7.16
C ALA A 452 29.41 1.14 -8.47
N GLY A 453 28.61 0.31 -9.17
CA GLY A 453 27.89 0.75 -10.38
C GLY A 453 26.84 1.82 -10.08
N TYR A 454 26.16 1.71 -8.94
CA TYR A 454 25.23 2.73 -8.47
C TYR A 454 25.95 4.06 -8.12
N ALA A 455 27.05 4.00 -7.37
CA ALA A 455 27.85 5.19 -7.01
C ALA A 455 28.33 5.95 -8.25
N GLN A 456 28.81 5.22 -9.27
CA GLN A 456 29.20 5.84 -10.53
C GLN A 456 28.01 6.56 -11.18
N ALA A 457 26.87 5.87 -11.34
CA ALA A 457 25.67 6.47 -11.92
C ALA A 457 25.15 7.68 -11.12
N ALA A 458 25.24 7.64 -9.79
CA ALA A 458 24.88 8.74 -8.92
C ALA A 458 25.83 9.94 -9.09
N SER A 459 27.15 9.70 -9.19
CA SER A 459 28.13 10.78 -9.41
C SER A 459 27.95 11.53 -10.74
N GLU A 460 27.33 10.89 -11.72
CA GLU A 460 27.00 11.46 -13.03
C GLU A 460 25.68 12.27 -13.01
N GLN A 461 24.86 12.14 -11.97
CA GLN A 461 23.63 12.90 -11.79
C GLN A 461 23.92 14.31 -11.25
N THR A 462 23.25 15.31 -11.84
CA THR A 462 23.29 16.69 -11.33
C THR A 462 22.28 16.84 -10.19
N TYR A 463 22.72 16.64 -8.95
CA TYR A 463 21.92 16.91 -7.75
C TYR A 463 22.07 18.37 -7.33
N SER A 464 20.99 19.17 -7.35
CA SER A 464 20.94 20.56 -6.86
C SER A 464 22.13 21.45 -7.32
N ILE A 465 22.22 22.67 -6.79
CA ILE A 465 23.21 23.67 -7.22
C ILE A 465 24.61 23.39 -6.63
N GLU A 466 24.69 22.63 -5.53
CA GLU A 466 25.95 22.17 -4.94
C GLU A 466 26.28 20.76 -5.45
N PRO A 467 27.49 20.51 -5.97
CA PRO A 467 27.85 19.17 -6.45
C PRO A 467 27.79 18.17 -5.30
N ALA A 468 27.12 17.04 -5.54
CA ALA A 468 27.08 15.94 -4.58
C ALA A 468 28.45 15.32 -4.39
N VAL A 469 28.79 15.02 -3.14
CA VAL A 469 29.93 14.19 -2.77
C VAL A 469 29.43 12.75 -2.72
N VAL A 470 29.97 11.88 -3.58
CA VAL A 470 29.60 10.46 -3.67
C VAL A 470 30.83 9.62 -3.36
N GLU A 471 30.73 8.77 -2.34
CA GLU A 471 31.84 7.95 -1.84
C GLU A 471 31.40 6.51 -1.62
N LEU A 472 32.25 5.56 -2.01
CA LEU A 472 32.11 4.17 -1.62
C LEU A 472 32.91 3.97 -0.33
N VAL A 473 32.23 3.66 0.76
CA VAL A 473 32.80 3.61 2.12
C VAL A 473 32.77 2.18 2.66
N ARG A 474 33.83 1.80 3.38
CA ARG A 474 33.94 0.56 4.16
C ARG A 474 34.07 0.90 5.64
N GLY A 475 33.77 -0.05 6.53
CA GLY A 475 33.86 0.14 7.98
C GLY A 475 32.68 0.86 8.64
N MET A 476 31.67 1.32 7.89
CA MET A 476 30.40 1.82 8.45
C MET A 476 29.46 0.70 8.91
N ARG A 477 29.78 -0.55 8.56
CA ARG A 477 28.99 -1.74 8.88
C ARG A 477 29.81 -2.69 9.74
N PRO A 478 29.22 -3.43 10.70
CA PRO A 478 29.95 -4.37 11.55
C PRO A 478 30.68 -5.47 10.77
N SER A 479 30.14 -5.84 9.59
CA SER A 479 30.69 -6.87 8.69
C SER A 479 31.70 -6.33 7.66
N ASP A 480 32.10 -5.04 7.76
CA ASP A 480 32.92 -4.34 6.76
C ASP A 480 32.32 -4.34 5.33
N GLU A 481 31.00 -4.42 5.26
CA GLU A 481 30.21 -4.27 4.03
C GLU A 481 30.44 -2.88 3.42
N GLU A 482 30.47 -2.83 2.08
CA GLU A 482 30.52 -1.56 1.36
C GLU A 482 29.16 -0.86 1.45
N VAL A 483 29.21 0.47 1.59
CA VAL A 483 28.05 1.35 1.48
C VAL A 483 28.37 2.49 0.53
N VAL A 484 27.37 3.06 -0.12
CA VAL A 484 27.54 4.31 -0.88
C VAL A 484 27.00 5.46 -0.04
N SER A 485 27.87 6.42 0.26
CA SER A 485 27.54 7.66 0.95
C SER A 485 27.39 8.77 -0.07
N ILE A 486 26.27 9.50 -0.03
CA ILE A 486 26.00 10.65 -0.88
C ILE A 486 25.65 11.85 0.01
N GLN A 487 26.29 12.99 -0.21
CA GLN A 487 25.99 14.22 0.51
C GLN A 487 25.84 15.41 -0.44
N TYR A 488 24.79 16.20 -0.27
CA TYR A 488 24.58 17.44 -1.02
C TYR A 488 23.72 18.45 -0.23
N GLY A 489 23.85 19.74 -0.58
CA GLY A 489 23.00 20.80 -0.04
C GLY A 489 21.66 20.89 -0.77
N GLU A 490 20.57 21.09 -0.02
CA GLU A 490 19.25 21.32 -0.59
C GLU A 490 19.07 22.79 -1.01
N TYR A 491 18.43 23.04 -2.16
CA TYR A 491 18.35 24.39 -2.74
C TYR A 491 17.31 25.29 -2.05
N ALA A 492 16.20 24.71 -1.59
CA ALA A 492 15.05 25.45 -1.07
C ALA A 492 15.09 25.64 0.46
N THR A 493 16.00 24.96 1.15
CA THR A 493 16.07 24.86 2.60
C THR A 493 17.53 25.05 3.05
N ASN A 494 17.76 25.40 4.31
CA ASN A 494 19.11 25.44 4.88
C ASN A 494 19.55 24.05 5.38
N ASN A 495 19.29 23.02 4.58
CA ASN A 495 19.51 21.63 4.99
C ASN A 495 20.58 20.95 4.14
N ILE A 496 21.21 19.94 4.73
CA ILE A 496 22.08 18.98 4.08
C ILE A 496 21.32 17.67 3.98
N VAL A 497 21.37 17.06 2.81
CA VAL A 497 20.91 15.69 2.60
C VAL A 497 22.10 14.76 2.69
N ARG A 498 22.01 13.76 3.56
CA ARG A 498 22.98 12.67 3.69
C ARG A 498 22.29 11.35 3.39
N GLN A 499 22.72 10.65 2.35
CA GLN A 499 22.16 9.35 1.97
C GLN A 499 23.18 8.25 2.15
N ILE A 500 22.76 7.13 2.74
CA ILE A 500 23.55 5.92 2.87
C ILE A 500 22.82 4.79 2.16
N TRP A 501 23.45 4.24 1.13
CA TRP A 501 22.89 3.16 0.30
C TRP A 501 23.60 1.84 0.62
N LEU A 502 22.80 0.82 0.86
CA LEU A 502 23.21 -0.55 1.17
C LEU A 502 22.65 -1.50 0.12
N LEU A 503 23.35 -2.61 -0.12
CA LEU A 503 22.83 -3.73 -0.91
C LEU A 503 22.52 -4.88 0.04
N SER A 504 21.34 -5.48 -0.16
CA SER A 504 20.89 -6.66 0.58
C SER A 504 21.82 -7.86 0.37
N PRO A 505 21.87 -8.81 1.31
CA PRO A 505 22.79 -9.95 1.23
C PRO A 505 22.56 -10.86 0.02
N ASP A 506 21.31 -10.93 -0.45
CA ASP A 506 20.89 -11.65 -1.67
C ASP A 506 21.31 -10.91 -2.96
N GLY A 507 21.69 -9.64 -2.87
CA GLY A 507 22.04 -8.79 -4.00
C GLY A 507 20.84 -8.30 -4.81
N GLU A 508 19.61 -8.51 -4.33
CA GLU A 508 18.39 -8.25 -5.09
C GLU A 508 17.83 -6.85 -4.84
N ARG A 509 18.18 -6.22 -3.71
CA ARG A 509 17.60 -4.94 -3.28
C ARG A 509 18.61 -3.93 -2.76
N PHE A 510 18.48 -2.68 -3.17
CA PHE A 510 19.11 -1.55 -2.49
C PHE A 510 18.20 -1.00 -1.40
N VAL A 511 18.78 -0.65 -0.25
CA VAL A 511 18.12 0.13 0.80
C VAL A 511 18.86 1.45 0.95
N ALA A 512 18.13 2.57 0.98
CA ALA A 512 18.71 3.89 1.15
C ALA A 512 18.16 4.57 2.42
N LEU A 513 19.04 5.03 3.29
CA LEU A 513 18.72 5.89 4.43
C LEU A 513 19.05 7.34 4.04
N GLY A 514 18.04 8.17 3.77
CA GLY A 514 18.19 9.57 3.41
C GLY A 514 17.83 10.50 4.56
N PHE A 515 18.84 11.04 5.23
CA PHE A 515 18.70 12.03 6.30
C PHE A 515 18.67 13.43 5.69
N ASN A 516 17.66 14.21 6.04
CA ASN A 516 17.58 15.63 5.74
C ASN A 516 17.71 16.38 7.06
N VAL A 517 18.85 17.05 7.22
CA VAL A 517 19.32 17.61 8.49
C VAL A 517 19.65 19.08 8.30
N HIS A 518 19.30 19.91 9.28
CA HIS A 518 19.67 21.32 9.23
C HIS A 518 21.21 21.49 9.21
N ARG A 519 21.70 22.42 8.40
CA ARG A 519 23.13 22.50 8.05
C ARG A 519 24.06 22.72 9.26
N ASP A 520 23.60 23.36 10.33
CA ASP A 520 24.38 23.58 11.56
C ASP A 520 24.37 22.38 12.52
N GLN A 521 23.53 21.37 12.29
CA GLN A 521 23.39 20.18 13.13
C GLN A 521 24.08 18.93 12.55
N ILE A 522 24.52 18.97 11.29
CA ILE A 522 25.10 17.79 10.63
C ILE A 522 26.32 17.24 11.37
N GLU A 523 27.19 18.10 11.90
CA GLU A 523 28.40 17.67 12.62
C GLU A 523 28.06 16.93 13.92
N GLU A 524 26.98 17.33 14.60
CA GLU A 524 26.50 16.69 15.83
C GLU A 524 25.78 15.37 15.53
N LEU A 525 25.07 15.29 14.40
CA LEU A 525 24.29 14.12 14.00
C LEU A 525 25.09 13.07 13.23
N GLU A 526 26.27 13.39 12.70
CA GLU A 526 27.11 12.44 11.97
C GLU A 526 27.40 11.15 12.76
N PRO A 527 27.81 11.20 14.05
CA PRO A 527 28.03 9.98 14.84
C PRO A 527 26.75 9.17 15.04
N VAL A 528 25.60 9.84 15.12
CA VAL A 528 24.29 9.18 15.25
C VAL A 528 23.95 8.47 13.94
N ILE A 529 24.13 9.12 12.79
CA ILE A 529 23.92 8.52 11.46
C ILE A 529 24.81 7.29 11.28
N GLU A 530 26.08 7.38 11.65
CA GLU A 530 27.00 6.23 11.60
C GLU A 530 26.53 5.08 12.48
N GLU A 531 26.11 5.35 13.72
CA GLU A 531 25.63 4.32 14.64
C GLU A 531 24.30 3.69 14.16
N VAL A 532 23.39 4.46 13.54
CA VAL A 532 22.19 3.94 12.87
C VAL A 532 22.57 2.92 11.79
N VAL A 533 23.53 3.27 10.92
CA VAL A 533 24.00 2.38 9.84
C VAL A 533 24.68 1.13 10.41
N GLN A 534 25.44 1.26 11.50
CA GLN A 534 26.08 0.13 12.17
C GLN A 534 25.08 -0.82 12.81
N ARG A 535 23.99 -0.29 13.37
CA ARG A 535 22.95 -1.08 14.06
C ARG A 535 21.88 -1.64 13.14
N LEU A 536 21.78 -1.18 11.89
CA LEU A 536 20.89 -1.76 10.89
C LEU A 536 21.22 -3.25 10.70
N GLN A 537 20.23 -4.13 10.63
CA GLN A 537 20.43 -5.56 10.43
C GLN A 537 19.48 -6.09 9.36
N TRP A 538 19.96 -7.08 8.61
CA TRP A 538 19.11 -7.88 7.74
C TRP A 538 18.51 -9.02 8.57
N ILE A 539 17.20 -9.17 8.54
CA ILE A 539 16.50 -10.27 9.19
C ILE A 539 16.53 -11.43 8.19
N GLU A 540 17.18 -12.55 8.54
CA GLU A 540 17.09 -13.78 7.73
C GLU A 540 15.63 -14.26 7.73
N GLN A 541 15.04 -14.40 6.54
CA GLN A 541 13.68 -14.92 6.35
C GLN A 541 13.63 -16.45 6.42
#